data_AF-I7D566-F1
#
_entry.id   AF-I7D566-F1
#
_cell.length_a   1.000
_cell.length_b   1.000
_cell.length_c   1.000
_cell.angle_alpha   90.00
_cell.angle_beta   90.00
_cell.angle_gamma   90.00
#
_symmetry.space_group_name_H-M   'P 1'
#
loop_
_entity.id
_entity.type
_entity.pdbx_description
1 polymer ?
#
loop_
_entity_poly.entity_id
_entity_poly.type
_entity_poly.pdbx_seq_one_letter_code
_entity_poly.pdbx_strand_id
1 'polypeptide(L)'
;TLLAVIVLWTSLWGIVSSYPIPSRTNATLLEKKWETLFSRSYLGITGGKSELNWESDYLQGIKRVRRLYCNVGIGFHLQVLPDGRISGEHNENQY
;
A
#
# COMPACT_ATOMS: atom_id res chain seq x y z
N THR A 1 2.91 0.85 -49.31
CA THR A 1 2.14 1.70 -48.37
C THR A 1 1.17 0.88 -47.54
N LEU A 2 0.32 0.04 -48.13
CA LEU A 2 -0.68 -0.80 -47.43
C LEU A 2 -0.08 -1.77 -46.40
N LEU A 3 1.06 -2.39 -46.72
CA LEU A 3 1.78 -3.33 -45.83
C LEU A 3 2.33 -2.65 -44.56
N ALA A 4 2.78 -1.39 -44.67
CA ALA A 4 3.28 -0.62 -43.53
C ALA A 4 2.15 -0.22 -42.56
N VAL A 5 0.96 0.05 -43.09
CA VAL A 5 -0.23 0.37 -42.30
C VAL A 5 -0.70 -0.86 -41.50
N ILE A 6 -0.66 -2.05 -42.10
CA ILE A 6 -1.03 -3.30 -41.43
C ILE A 6 -0.07 -3.60 -40.26
N VAL A 7 1.24 -3.42 -40.46
CA VAL A 7 2.25 -3.66 -39.41
C VAL A 7 2.11 -2.68 -38.25
N LEU A 8 1.82 -1.40 -38.52
CA LEU A 8 1.54 -0.40 -37.49
C LEU A 8 0.26 -0.74 -36.70
N TRP A 9 -0.78 -1.22 -37.37
CA TRP A 9 -2.05 -1.58 -36.72
C TRP A 9 -1.90 -2.79 -35.78
N THR A 10 -1.20 -3.84 -36.23
CA THR A 10 -0.96 -5.04 -35.39
C THR A 10 -0.05 -4.73 -34.21
N SER A 11 0.93 -3.82 -34.38
CA SER A 11 1.78 -3.35 -33.29
C SER A 11 0.98 -2.61 -32.20
N LEU A 12 0.05 -1.74 -32.59
CA LEU A 12 -0.78 -1.00 -31.64
C LEU A 12 -1.74 -1.91 -30.85
N TRP A 13 -2.27 -2.96 -31.48
CA TRP A 13 -3.14 -3.94 -30.79
C TRP A 13 -2.36 -4.93 -29.91
N GLY A 14 -1.10 -5.22 -30.26
CA GLY A 14 -0.21 -6.05 -29.43
C GLY A 14 0.16 -5.40 -28.10
N ILE A 15 0.22 -4.07 -28.04
CA ILE A 15 0.63 -3.31 -26.83
C ILE A 15 -0.53 -3.13 -25.84
N VAL A 16 -1.79 -3.12 -26.31
CA VAL A 16 -2.97 -2.98 -25.43
C VAL A 16 -3.27 -4.26 -24.64
N SER A 17 -2.85 -5.44 -25.12
CA SER A 17 -3.14 -6.72 -24.47
C SER A 17 -2.25 -7.04 -23.26
N SER A 18 -1.25 -6.21 -22.93
CA SER A 18 -0.30 -6.47 -21.85
C SER A 18 -0.65 -5.81 -20.52
N TYR A 19 -1.83 -5.21 -20.37
CA TYR A 19 -2.30 -4.83 -19.05
C TYR A 19 -2.74 -6.08 -18.29
N PRO A 20 -2.07 -6.46 -17.18
CA PRO A 20 -2.53 -7.56 -16.37
C PRO A 20 -3.91 -7.20 -15.84
N ILE A 21 -4.94 -7.91 -16.31
CA ILE A 21 -6.25 -7.90 -15.67
C ILE A 21 -6.00 -8.33 -14.22
N PRO A 22 -6.27 -7.48 -13.22
CA PRO A 22 -6.10 -7.88 -11.84
C PRO A 22 -7.05 -9.05 -11.59
N SER A 23 -6.47 -10.23 -11.37
CA SER A 23 -7.19 -11.44 -11.01
C SER A 23 -8.02 -11.15 -9.75
N ARG A 24 -9.34 -10.97 -9.93
CA ARG A 24 -10.30 -10.57 -8.88
C ARG A 24 -10.27 -11.49 -7.66
N THR A 25 -9.87 -12.75 -7.84
CA THR A 25 -9.75 -13.75 -6.77
C THR A 25 -8.62 -13.43 -5.78
N ASN A 26 -7.48 -12.92 -6.26
CA ASN A 26 -6.34 -12.58 -5.37
C ASN A 26 -6.63 -11.37 -4.48
N ALA A 27 -7.37 -10.38 -4.98
CA ALA A 27 -7.75 -9.20 -4.21
C ALA A 27 -8.59 -9.58 -2.97
N THR A 28 -9.59 -10.46 -3.14
CA THR A 28 -10.47 -10.89 -2.03
C THR A 28 -9.75 -11.73 -0.96
N LEU A 29 -8.78 -12.56 -1.36
CA LEU A 29 -7.95 -13.31 -0.41
C LEU A 29 -7.06 -12.35 0.38
N LEU A 30 -6.42 -11.43 -0.34
CA LEU A 30 -5.56 -10.43 0.24
C LEU A 30 -6.33 -9.58 1.26
N GLU A 31 -7.52 -9.10 0.90
CA GLU A 31 -8.42 -8.36 1.77
C GLU A 31 -8.78 -9.14 3.04
N LYS A 32 -9.22 -10.40 2.93
CA LYS A 32 -9.46 -11.27 4.10
C LYS A 32 -8.21 -11.45 4.97
N LYS A 33 -7.04 -11.62 4.35
CA LYS A 33 -5.77 -11.78 5.05
C LYS A 33 -5.39 -10.48 5.78
N TRP A 34 -5.60 -9.32 5.17
CA TRP A 34 -5.41 -8.03 5.81
C TRP A 34 -6.31 -7.86 7.03
N GLU A 35 -7.61 -8.15 6.91
CA GLU A 35 -8.55 -8.06 8.04
C GLU A 35 -8.10 -8.90 9.24
N THR A 36 -7.60 -10.13 9.00
CA THR A 36 -7.07 -10.98 10.08
C THR A 36 -5.79 -10.43 10.73
N LEU A 37 -4.93 -9.77 9.96
CA LEU A 37 -3.69 -9.17 10.46
C LEU A 37 -3.99 -7.88 11.24
N PHE A 38 -4.89 -7.04 10.75
CA PHE A 38 -5.34 -5.82 11.44
C PHE A 38 -6.03 -6.16 12.75
N SER A 39 -6.92 -7.15 12.77
CA SER A 39 -7.62 -7.60 13.98
C SER A 39 -6.63 -8.05 15.08
N ARG A 40 -5.56 -8.77 14.71
CA ARG A 40 -4.50 -9.18 15.67
C ARG A 40 -3.64 -8.02 16.14
N SER A 41 -3.39 -7.02 15.29
CA SER A 41 -2.64 -5.82 15.69
C SER A 41 -3.43 -4.94 16.65
N TYR A 42 -4.74 -4.79 16.46
CA TYR A 42 -5.59 -4.01 17.36
C TYR A 42 -5.82 -4.74 18.69
N LEU A 43 -6.06 -6.06 18.65
CA LEU A 43 -6.30 -6.87 19.85
C LEU A 43 -5.02 -7.16 20.66
N GLY A 44 -3.84 -6.99 20.05
CA GLY A 44 -2.54 -7.08 20.74
C GLY A 44 -2.24 -5.89 21.65
N ILE A 45 -3.04 -4.83 21.57
CA ILE A 45 -3.00 -3.67 22.46
C ILE A 45 -4.16 -3.86 23.46
N THR A 46 -3.91 -4.70 24.47
CA THR A 46 -4.67 -4.78 25.73
C THR A 46 -6.14 -5.26 25.67
N GLY A 47 -6.36 -6.53 25.29
CA GLY A 47 -7.65 -7.23 25.45
C GLY A 47 -8.09 -7.52 26.90
N GLY A 48 -7.57 -6.82 27.90
CA GLY A 48 -7.97 -6.99 29.30
C GLY A 48 -7.54 -5.80 30.15
N LYS A 49 -8.52 -5.02 30.63
CA LYS A 49 -8.37 -3.87 31.56
C LYS A 49 -7.96 -2.55 30.88
N SER A 50 -8.66 -2.17 29.81
CA SER A 50 -8.36 -1.02 28.94
C SER A 50 -8.57 0.38 29.56
N GLU A 51 -9.30 0.53 30.67
CA GLU A 51 -9.48 1.86 31.28
C GLU A 51 -8.24 2.39 32.03
N LEU A 52 -7.34 1.52 32.50
CA LEU A 52 -6.23 1.91 33.39
C LEU A 52 -4.89 2.17 32.69
N ASN A 53 -4.76 1.88 31.39
CA ASN A 53 -3.44 1.86 30.74
C ASN A 53 -3.36 2.60 29.39
N TRP A 54 -4.39 3.38 29.03
CA TRP A 54 -4.44 4.09 27.74
C TRP A 54 -3.24 5.04 27.54
N GLU A 55 -2.77 5.68 28.61
CA GLU A 55 -1.61 6.58 28.59
C GLU A 55 -0.33 5.81 28.25
N SER A 56 -0.12 4.65 28.89
CA SER A 56 1.01 3.77 28.61
C SER A 56 0.96 3.28 27.16
N ASP A 57 -0.21 2.83 26.70
CA ASP A 57 -0.41 2.34 25.33
C ASP A 57 -0.17 3.44 24.29
N TYR A 58 -0.64 4.66 24.56
CA TYR A 58 -0.39 5.84 23.73
C TYR A 58 1.11 6.19 23.65
N LEU A 59 1.78 6.27 24.80
CA LEU A 59 3.23 6.52 24.86
C LEU A 59 4.02 5.40 24.16
N GLN A 60 3.56 4.15 24.28
CA GLN A 60 4.16 3.03 23.57
C GLN A 60 3.90 3.10 22.06
N GLY A 61 2.75 3.62 21.64
CA GLY A 61 2.43 3.94 20.24
C GLY A 61 3.39 4.97 19.66
N ILE A 62 3.59 6.10 20.35
CA ILE A 62 4.55 7.14 19.93
C ILE A 62 5.95 6.56 19.76
N LYS A 63 6.41 5.74 20.71
CA LYS A 63 7.75 5.10 20.63
C LYS A 63 7.93 4.19 19.41
N ARG A 64 6.84 3.69 18.81
CA ARG A 64 6.84 2.83 17.62
C ARG A 64 6.69 3.59 16.31
N VAL A 65 6.50 4.91 16.32
CA VAL A 65 6.42 5.70 15.10
C VAL A 65 7.75 5.62 14.34
N ARG A 66 7.69 5.23 13.06
CA ARG A 66 8.83 5.06 12.16
C ARG A 66 8.44 5.53 10.76
N ARG A 67 9.43 5.91 9.97
CA ARG A 67 9.29 6.11 8.53
C ARG A 67 9.47 4.77 7.81
N LEU A 68 8.63 4.49 6.83
CA LEU A 68 8.72 3.28 6.03
C LEU A 68 9.35 3.61 4.68
N TYR A 69 10.59 3.19 4.47
CA TYR A 69 11.31 3.37 3.21
C TYR A 69 11.04 2.19 2.26
N CYS A 70 10.78 2.52 1.00
CA CYS A 70 10.61 1.58 -0.08
C CYS A 70 11.84 1.62 -0.99
N ASN A 71 12.44 0.46 -1.25
CA ASN A 71 13.63 0.32 -2.11
C ASN A 71 13.32 0.29 -3.62
N VAL A 72 12.08 0.57 -4.03
CA VAL A 72 11.68 0.50 -5.45
C VAL A 72 12.18 1.75 -6.20
N GLY A 73 12.87 1.54 -7.33
CA GLY A 73 13.41 2.63 -8.15
C GLY A 73 14.54 3.38 -7.43
N ILE A 74 14.51 4.72 -7.47
CA ILE A 74 15.42 5.58 -6.68
C ILE A 74 15.11 5.57 -5.18
N GLY A 75 14.06 4.85 -4.78
CA GLY A 75 13.57 4.72 -3.41
C GLY A 75 12.78 5.93 -2.92
N PHE A 76 11.84 5.70 -2.00
CA PHE A 76 10.94 6.72 -1.47
C PHE A 76 10.39 6.32 -0.10
N HIS A 77 9.92 7.28 0.69
CA HIS A 77 9.16 7.02 1.91
C HIS A 77 7.66 6.93 1.63
N LEU A 78 6.99 5.93 2.21
CA LEU A 78 5.54 5.84 2.16
C LEU A 78 4.91 6.89 3.08
N GLN A 79 3.92 7.61 2.55
CA GLN A 79 3.15 8.63 3.27
C GLN A 79 1.65 8.42 3.10
N VAL A 80 0.88 8.82 4.13
CA VAL A 80 -0.57 8.86 4.11
C VAL A 80 -0.98 10.33 4.16
N LEU A 81 -1.66 10.80 3.12
CA LEU A 81 -2.13 12.18 3.01
C LEU A 81 -3.33 12.42 3.93
N PRO A 82 -3.63 13.70 4.26
CA PRO A 82 -4.81 14.04 5.07
C PRO A 82 -6.15 13.60 4.45
N ASP A 83 -6.19 13.42 3.14
CA ASP A 83 -7.34 12.89 2.41
C ASP A 83 -7.41 11.34 2.38
N GLY A 84 -6.50 10.67 3.08
CA GLY A 84 -6.39 9.22 3.16
C GLY A 84 -5.68 8.54 1.99
N ARG A 85 -5.20 9.30 0.99
CA ARG A 85 -4.42 8.71 -0.12
C ARG A 85 -3.04 8.28 0.33
N ILE A 86 -2.56 7.16 -0.22
CA ILE A 86 -1.20 6.67 0.01
C ILE A 86 -0.32 7.09 -1.16
N SER A 87 0.85 7.65 -0.88
CA SER A 87 1.83 8.00 -1.91
C SER A 87 3.27 7.82 -1.43
N GLY A 88 4.23 8.08 -2.32
CA GLY A 88 5.66 8.06 -2.01
C GLY A 88 6.24 9.48 -2.07
N GLU A 89 7.05 9.86 -1.08
CA GLU A 89 7.83 11.10 -1.10
C GLU A 89 9.33 10.78 -1.09
N HIS A 90 10.08 11.46 -1.97
CA HIS A 90 11.53 11.33 -2.08
C HIS A 90 12.28 12.28 -1.15
N ASN A 91 11.62 13.35 -0.71
CA ASN A 91 12.21 14.33 0.19
C ASN A 91 12.00 13.89 1.64
N GLU A 92 12.99 14.14 2.50
CA GLU A 92 12.78 13.98 3.94
C GLU A 92 11.96 15.18 4.44
N ASN A 93 10.64 15.06 4.42
CA ASN A 93 9.80 16.04 5.10
C ASN A 93 10.02 15.92 6.62
N GLN A 94 10.03 17.04 7.32
CA GLN A 94 10.36 17.06 8.77
C GLN A 94 9.18 16.65 9.66
N TYR A 95 8.03 16.34 9.04
CA TYR A 95 6.75 16.09 9.68
C TYR A 95 6.13 14.79 9.15
#